data_AF-A0A8D8Q5F3-F1
#
_entry.id   AF-A0A8D8Q5F3-F1
#
_cell.length_a   1.000
_cell.length_b   1.000
_cell.length_c   1.000
_cell.angle_alpha   90.00
_cell.angle_beta   90.00
_cell.angle_gamma   90.00
#
_symmetry.space_group_name_H-M   'P 1'
#
loop_
_entity.id
_entity.type
_entity.pdbx_description
1 polymer ?
#
loop_
_entity_poly.entity_id
_entity_poly.type
_entity_poly.pdbx_seq_one_letter_code
_entity_poly.pdbx_strand_id
1 'polypeptide(L)'
;CEEKFTDVEQFRTHLSNHLVKPLQCNDHKWKQYVAEFKPLKIFNCNSCKRRCSTLASLKAHINHMHCDGKHKCEHCARYFSTRTVLRIHTEENHLGITYQCPQCDVSYSHKTSLRAHLKSLAHFKSLASFKKTETQEIC
;
A
#
# COMPACT_ATOMS: atom_id res chain seq x y z
N CYS A 1 20.85 25.40 3.71
CA CYS A 1 20.80 25.38 5.19
C CYS A 1 21.98 24.62 5.82
N GLU A 2 22.94 24.09 5.04
CA GLU A 2 24.19 23.47 5.56
C GLU A 2 24.01 22.26 6.50
N GLU A 3 22.80 21.71 6.58
CA GLU A 3 22.55 20.46 7.28
C GLU A 3 23.23 19.29 6.56
N LYS A 4 23.86 18.42 7.36
CA LYS A 4 24.55 17.22 6.91
C LYS A 4 23.67 16.01 7.22
N PHE A 5 23.60 15.08 6.27
CA PHE A 5 22.80 13.86 6.40
C PHE A 5 23.71 12.65 6.24
N THR A 6 23.47 11.62 7.05
CA THR A 6 24.18 10.34 7.00
C THR A 6 23.47 9.31 6.12
N ASP A 7 22.22 9.58 5.73
CA ASP A 7 21.38 8.68 4.95
C ASP A 7 20.64 9.40 3.81
N VAL A 8 20.43 8.69 2.71
CA VAL A 8 19.87 9.23 1.46
C VAL A 8 18.36 9.50 1.59
N GLU A 9 17.64 8.71 2.40
CA GLU A 9 16.20 8.92 2.65
C GLU A 9 15.98 10.20 3.45
N GLN A 10 16.83 10.44 4.47
CA GLN A 10 16.81 11.66 5.28
C GLN A 10 17.05 12.91 4.42
N PHE A 11 18.05 12.86 3.52
CA PHE A 11 18.31 13.94 2.59
C PHE A 11 17.13 14.19 1.64
N ARG A 12 16.50 13.14 1.10
CA ARG A 12 15.34 13.29 0.18
C ARG A 12 14.13 13.94 0.85
N THR A 13 13.81 13.56 2.08
CA THR A 13 12.71 14.17 2.84
C THR A 13 13.02 15.64 3.13
N HIS A 14 14.25 15.94 3.57
CA HIS A 14 14.68 17.32 3.81
C HIS A 14 14.65 18.18 2.53
N LEU A 15 15.12 17.65 1.40
CA LEU A 15 15.10 18.33 0.10
C LEU A 15 13.67 18.67 -0.35
N SER A 16 12.70 17.81 -0.05
CA SER A 16 11.29 18.07 -0.39
C SER A 16 10.75 19.36 0.27
N ASN A 17 11.28 19.73 1.45
CA ASN A 17 10.91 20.95 2.14
C ASN A 17 11.48 22.21 1.46
N HIS A 18 12.63 22.10 0.79
CA HIS A 18 13.20 23.21 -0.02
C HIS A 18 12.48 23.36 -1.36
N LEU A 19 12.00 22.27 -1.95
CA LEU A 19 11.32 22.24 -3.25
C LEU A 19 9.87 22.77 -3.20
N VAL A 20 9.32 23.03 -2.02
CA VAL A 20 7.96 23.57 -1.82
C VAL A 20 7.94 25.11 -1.73
N LYS A 21 9.05 25.80 -1.99
CA LYS A 21 9.07 27.27 -2.00
C LYS A 21 8.75 27.84 -3.40
N PRO A 22 7.79 28.76 -3.54
CA PRO A 22 7.55 29.46 -4.80
C PRO A 22 8.82 30.20 -5.23
N LEU A 23 9.17 30.08 -6.52
CA LEU A 23 10.34 30.70 -7.13
C LEU A 23 10.37 32.21 -6.82
N GLN A 24 11.44 32.67 -6.19
CA GLN A 24 11.86 34.07 -6.20
C GLN A 24 13.28 34.13 -6.78
N CYS A 25 13.37 34.90 -7.87
CA CYS A 25 14.52 35.10 -8.73
C CYS A 25 15.63 35.88 -8.02
N ASN A 26 16.86 35.34 -7.99
CA ASN A 26 18.17 36.03 -8.06
C ASN A 26 19.28 35.32 -7.24
N ASP A 27 19.72 34.14 -7.66
CA ASP A 27 21.03 33.63 -7.22
C ASP A 27 21.77 32.97 -8.39
N HIS A 28 22.92 33.53 -8.77
CA HIS A 28 23.68 33.12 -9.94
C HIS A 28 24.40 31.76 -9.76
N LYS A 29 24.18 31.06 -8.63
CA LYS A 29 24.81 29.78 -8.28
C LYS A 29 23.94 28.54 -8.51
N TRP A 30 22.64 28.66 -8.79
CA TRP A 30 21.77 27.48 -9.03
C TRP A 30 22.16 26.67 -10.27
N LYS A 31 22.80 27.31 -11.27
CA LYS A 31 23.21 26.68 -12.53
C LYS A 31 24.34 25.66 -12.38
N GLN A 32 25.22 25.81 -11.38
CA GLN A 32 26.31 24.85 -11.13
C GLN A 32 25.82 23.61 -10.38
N TYR A 33 24.87 23.76 -9.43
CA TYR A 33 24.35 22.65 -8.63
C TYR A 33 23.45 21.67 -9.42
N VAL A 34 22.78 22.15 -10.47
CA VAL A 34 21.90 21.35 -11.35
C VAL A 34 22.68 20.58 -12.42
N ALA A 35 23.93 20.96 -12.72
CA ALA A 35 24.74 20.31 -13.75
C ALA A 35 25.26 18.92 -13.33
N GLU A 36 25.52 18.70 -12.03
CA GLU A 36 25.94 17.40 -11.48
C GLU A 36 24.78 16.53 -11.01
N PHE A 37 23.70 17.13 -10.49
CA PHE A 37 22.47 16.41 -10.19
C PHE A 37 21.64 16.27 -11.46
N LYS A 38 21.84 15.17 -12.20
CA LYS A 38 20.88 14.75 -13.21
C LYS A 38 19.51 14.61 -12.51
N PRO A 39 18.52 15.49 -12.77
CA PRO A 39 17.28 15.47 -12.01
C PRO A 39 16.66 14.09 -12.18
N LEU A 40 16.45 13.38 -11.07
CA LEU A 40 15.74 12.11 -11.09
C LEU A 40 14.40 12.38 -11.76
N LYS A 41 14.22 11.85 -12.96
CA LYS A 41 12.97 12.02 -13.71
C LYS A 41 11.88 11.28 -12.94
N ILE A 42 11.07 12.03 -12.21
CA ILE A 42 9.93 11.49 -11.47
C ILE A 42 8.76 11.37 -12.42
N PHE A 43 8.13 10.21 -12.41
CA PHE A 43 6.96 9.90 -13.22
C PHE A 43 5.72 9.95 -12.33
N ASN A 44 4.78 10.84 -12.66
CA ASN A 44 3.55 11.02 -11.91
C ASN A 44 2.44 10.16 -12.52
N CYS A 45 1.57 9.60 -11.68
CA CYS A 45 0.31 9.04 -12.14
C CYS A 45 -0.69 10.17 -12.41
N ASN A 46 -1.40 10.12 -13.54
CA ASN A 46 -2.44 11.10 -13.86
C ASN A 46 -3.78 10.81 -13.18
N SER A 47 -3.96 9.60 -12.66
CA SER A 47 -5.22 9.14 -12.04
C SER A 47 -5.17 9.12 -10.51
N CYS A 48 -4.00 9.34 -9.89
CA CYS A 48 -3.85 9.45 -8.45
C CYS A 48 -2.58 10.22 -8.05
N LYS A 49 -2.37 10.44 -6.74
CA LYS A 49 -1.22 11.20 -6.21
C LYS A 49 0.11 10.41 -6.17
N ARG A 50 0.18 9.21 -6.77
CA ARG A 50 1.38 8.35 -6.73
C ARG A 50 2.50 8.91 -7.62
N ARG A 51 3.73 8.85 -7.10
CA ARG A 51 4.98 9.24 -7.77
C ARG A 51 5.92 8.05 -7.84
N CYS A 52 6.56 7.87 -8.99
CA CYS A 52 7.44 6.74 -9.30
C CYS A 52 8.80 7.25 -9.80
N SER A 53 9.88 6.60 -9.41
CA SER A 53 11.25 6.95 -9.83
C SER A 53 11.61 6.40 -11.22
N THR A 54 10.80 5.50 -11.77
CA THR A 54 11.02 4.87 -13.08
C THR A 54 9.73 4.76 -13.89
N LEU A 55 9.83 4.76 -15.22
CA LEU A 55 8.68 4.56 -16.10
C LEU A 55 8.08 3.15 -15.93
N ALA A 56 8.92 2.13 -15.70
CA ALA A 56 8.47 0.75 -15.50
C ALA A 56 7.60 0.62 -14.25
N SER A 57 7.99 1.25 -13.13
CA SER A 57 7.18 1.25 -11.90
C SER A 57 5.89 2.03 -12.07
N LEU A 58 5.88 3.13 -12.84
CA LEU A 58 4.64 3.84 -13.18
C LEU A 58 3.71 2.96 -14.03
N LYS A 59 4.22 2.29 -15.07
CA LYS A 59 3.43 1.38 -15.92
C LYS A 59 2.82 0.24 -15.09
N ALA A 60 3.60 -0.39 -14.21
CA ALA A 60 3.10 -1.43 -13.32
C ALA A 60 2.02 -0.90 -12.36
N HIS A 61 2.22 0.30 -11.81
CA HIS A 61 1.23 0.97 -10.96
C HIS A 61 -0.08 1.24 -11.71
N ILE A 62 -0.01 1.84 -12.91
CA ILE A 62 -1.20 2.10 -13.74
C ILE A 62 -1.91 0.79 -14.08
N ASN A 63 -1.17 -0.25 -14.48
CA ASN A 63 -1.76 -1.54 -14.80
C ASN A 63 -2.47 -2.20 -13.59
N HIS A 64 -1.90 -2.04 -12.40
CA HIS A 64 -2.46 -2.64 -11.19
C HIS A 64 -3.64 -1.83 -10.62
N MET A 65 -3.60 -0.50 -10.73
CA MET A 65 -4.51 0.41 -10.01
C MET A 65 -5.51 1.16 -10.90
N HIS A 66 -5.23 1.31 -12.19
CA HIS A 66 -5.99 2.21 -13.07
C HIS A 66 -6.38 1.60 -14.42
N CYS A 67 -5.94 0.38 -14.72
CA CYS A 67 -6.36 -0.33 -15.93
C CYS A 67 -7.79 -0.86 -15.78
N ASP A 68 -8.52 -0.87 -16.89
CA ASP A 68 -9.88 -1.38 -16.97
C ASP A 68 -9.94 -2.86 -16.54
N GLY A 69 -11.03 -3.23 -15.84
CA GLY A 69 -11.21 -4.58 -15.29
C GLY A 69 -10.68 -4.79 -13.87
N LYS A 70 -10.16 -3.75 -13.20
CA LYS A 70 -9.89 -3.78 -11.76
C LYS A 70 -11.12 -3.36 -10.95
N HIS A 71 -11.27 -3.93 -9.76
CA HIS A 71 -12.34 -3.59 -8.83
C HIS A 71 -11.79 -2.76 -7.66
N LYS A 72 -12.25 -1.51 -7.54
CA LYS A 72 -11.86 -0.59 -6.47
C LYS A 72 -12.60 -0.93 -5.18
N CYS A 73 -11.92 -0.86 -4.04
CA CYS A 73 -12.57 -0.87 -2.73
C CYS A 73 -13.25 0.47 -2.45
N GLU A 74 -14.44 0.44 -1.86
CA GLU A 74 -15.19 1.65 -1.50
C GLU A 74 -14.65 2.30 -0.21
N HIS A 75 -14.05 1.51 0.67
CA HIS A 75 -13.53 1.97 1.97
C HIS A 75 -12.05 2.38 1.93
N CYS A 76 -11.31 2.06 0.85
CA CYS A 76 -9.90 2.42 0.74
C CYS A 76 -9.43 2.59 -0.73
N ALA A 77 -8.21 3.08 -0.92
CA ALA A 77 -7.65 3.32 -2.26
C ALA A 77 -7.09 2.07 -2.97
N ARG A 78 -7.40 0.85 -2.51
CA ARG A 78 -6.90 -0.40 -3.11
C ARG A 78 -7.77 -0.87 -4.27
N TYR A 79 -7.11 -1.50 -5.23
CA TYR A 79 -7.71 -2.13 -6.41
C TYR A 79 -7.38 -3.62 -6.44
N PHE A 80 -8.33 -4.42 -6.92
CA PHE A 80 -8.23 -5.87 -6.97
C PHE A 80 -8.49 -6.41 -8.38
N SER A 81 -7.84 -7.51 -8.72
CA SER A 81 -7.99 -8.14 -10.03
C SER A 81 -9.35 -8.81 -10.26
N THR A 82 -10.06 -9.17 -9.19
CA THR A 82 -11.38 -9.83 -9.29
C THR A 82 -12.31 -9.36 -8.17
N ARG A 83 -13.62 -9.42 -8.43
CA ARG A 83 -14.67 -9.08 -7.45
C ARG A 83 -14.62 -9.98 -6.21
N THR A 84 -14.24 -11.25 -6.38
CA THR A 84 -14.08 -12.20 -5.27
C THR A 84 -12.98 -11.78 -4.31
N VAL A 85 -11.81 -11.36 -4.83
CA VAL A 85 -10.70 -10.90 -3.99
C VAL A 85 -11.06 -9.58 -3.31
N LEU A 86 -11.72 -8.65 -4.01
CA LEU A 86 -12.25 -7.43 -3.40
C LEU A 86 -13.21 -7.76 -2.25
N ARG A 87 -14.19 -8.66 -2.45
CA ARG A 87 -15.14 -9.04 -1.42
C ARG A 87 -14.43 -9.59 -0.18
N ILE A 88 -13.48 -10.52 -0.36
CA ILE A 88 -12.70 -11.07 0.76
C ILE A 88 -11.94 -9.96 1.49
N HIS A 89 -11.28 -9.05 0.75
CA HIS A 89 -10.60 -7.91 1.36
C HIS A 89 -11.55 -7.05 2.20
N THR A 90 -12.72 -6.69 1.65
CA THR A 90 -13.71 -5.87 2.37
C THR A 90 -14.18 -6.56 3.64
N GLU A 91 -14.49 -7.86 3.57
CA GLU A 91 -14.89 -8.65 4.73
C GLU A 91 -13.81 -8.64 5.82
N GLU A 92 -12.56 -8.90 5.45
CA GLU A 92 -11.44 -9.07 6.40
C GLU A 92 -10.88 -7.76 6.95
N ASN A 93 -11.04 -6.63 6.24
CA ASN A 93 -10.37 -5.36 6.59
C ASN A 93 -11.33 -4.23 6.94
N HIS A 94 -12.61 -4.33 6.57
CA HIS A 94 -13.57 -3.23 6.72
C HIS A 94 -14.84 -3.64 7.45
N LEU A 95 -15.29 -4.89 7.34
CA LEU A 95 -16.53 -5.35 7.97
C LEU A 95 -16.33 -6.06 9.32
N GLY A 96 -15.10 -6.11 9.85
CA GLY A 96 -14.83 -6.79 11.12
C GLY A 96 -15.20 -8.28 11.10
N ILE A 97 -15.16 -8.93 9.93
CA ILE A 97 -15.48 -10.35 9.83
C ILE A 97 -14.29 -11.18 10.29
N THR A 98 -14.54 -12.06 11.25
CA THR A 98 -13.57 -13.01 11.78
C THR A 98 -13.93 -14.45 11.40
N TYR A 99 -12.93 -15.31 11.46
CA TYR A 99 -13.03 -16.73 11.18
C TYR A 99 -12.73 -17.50 12.46
N GLN A 100 -13.75 -18.14 13.02
CA GLN A 100 -13.63 -18.90 14.25
C GLN A 100 -13.17 -20.33 13.95
N CYS A 101 -12.26 -20.85 14.78
CA CYS A 101 -11.89 -22.25 14.76
C CYS A 101 -13.09 -23.11 15.17
N PRO A 102 -13.44 -24.18 14.42
CA PRO A 102 -14.54 -25.06 14.80
C PRO A 102 -14.24 -25.94 16.02
N GLN A 103 -13.00 -25.96 16.51
CA GLN A 103 -12.55 -26.86 17.59
C GLN A 103 -12.04 -26.12 18.84
N CYS A 104 -11.95 -24.79 18.81
CA CYS A 104 -11.56 -23.98 19.94
C CYS A 104 -12.12 -22.55 19.80
N ASP A 105 -12.07 -21.76 20.87
CA ASP A 105 -12.67 -20.42 20.90
C ASP A 105 -11.82 -19.34 20.22
N VAL A 106 -10.75 -19.73 19.53
CA VAL A 106 -9.86 -18.79 18.84
C VAL A 106 -10.47 -18.32 17.53
N SER A 107 -10.44 -17.01 17.30
CA SER A 107 -10.89 -16.37 16.07
C SER A 107 -9.74 -15.62 15.39
N TYR A 108 -9.78 -15.56 14.07
CA TYR A 108 -8.77 -14.89 13.24
C TYR A 108 -9.41 -13.90 12.27
N SER A 109 -8.78 -12.75 12.04
CA SER A 109 -9.27 -11.76 11.06
C SER A 109 -9.05 -12.19 9.60
N HIS A 110 -8.20 -13.19 9.36
CA HIS A 110 -7.87 -13.68 8.02
C HIS A 110 -8.03 -15.19 7.88
N LYS A 111 -8.55 -15.64 6.72
CA LYS A 111 -8.69 -17.08 6.42
C LYS A 111 -7.36 -17.83 6.43
N THR A 112 -6.29 -17.19 5.98
CA THR A 112 -4.95 -17.78 5.90
C THR A 112 -4.41 -18.11 7.29
N SER A 113 -4.63 -17.22 8.26
CA SER A 113 -4.23 -17.44 9.66
C SER A 113 -4.99 -18.62 10.27
N LEU A 114 -6.30 -18.70 10.07
CA LEU A 114 -7.07 -19.87 10.53
C LEU A 114 -6.63 -21.17 9.84
N ARG A 115 -6.34 -21.12 8.53
CA ARG A 115 -5.82 -22.31 7.81
C ARG A 115 -4.45 -22.74 8.36
N ALA A 116 -3.57 -21.81 8.69
CA ALA A 116 -2.29 -22.12 9.31
C ALA A 116 -2.48 -22.75 10.71
N HIS A 117 -3.41 -22.20 11.51
CA HIS A 117 -3.80 -22.75 12.80
C HIS A 117 -4.33 -24.19 12.67
N LEU A 118 -5.22 -24.47 11.72
CA LEU A 118 -5.76 -25.82 11.51
C LEU A 118 -4.71 -26.81 10.99
N LYS A 119 -3.70 -26.34 10.27
CA LYS A 119 -2.56 -27.16 9.83
C LYS A 119 -1.58 -27.49 10.95
N SER A 120 -1.62 -26.78 12.08
CA SER A 120 -0.84 -27.17 13.25
C SER A 120 -1.31 -28.55 13.74
N LEU A 121 -0.40 -29.32 14.32
CA LEU A 121 -0.66 -30.71 14.76
C LEU A 121 -1.84 -30.81 15.75
N ALA A 122 -2.25 -29.72 16.40
CA ALA A 122 -3.41 -29.65 17.29
C ALA A 122 -4.76 -29.84 16.57
N HIS A 123 -4.88 -29.52 15.28
CA HIS A 123 -6.16 -29.50 14.55
C HIS A 123 -6.09 -30.15 13.15
N PHE A 124 -5.03 -30.92 12.88
CA PHE A 124 -4.66 -31.52 11.58
C PHE A 124 -5.78 -32.29 10.85
N LYS A 125 -6.84 -32.72 11.55
CA LYS A 125 -8.00 -33.43 10.98
C LYS A 125 -9.10 -32.54 10.38
N SER A 126 -9.00 -31.21 10.45
CA SER A 126 -10.10 -30.31 10.05
C SER A 126 -9.66 -29.25 9.05
N LEU A 127 -9.72 -29.57 7.75
CA LEU A 127 -9.64 -28.56 6.68
C LEU A 127 -11.02 -28.24 6.07
N ALA A 128 -12.09 -28.86 6.58
CA ALA A 128 -13.33 -29.01 5.82
C ALA A 128 -14.35 -27.89 5.98
N SER A 129 -14.32 -27.04 7.01
CA SER A 129 -15.31 -25.94 7.16
C SER A 129 -14.87 -24.90 8.18
N PHE A 130 -14.88 -23.62 7.81
CA PHE A 130 -14.65 -22.48 8.71
C PHE A 130 -15.97 -21.74 8.94
N LYS A 131 -16.30 -21.37 10.17
CA LYS A 131 -17.45 -20.50 10.46
C LYS A 131 -17.03 -19.03 10.32
N LYS A 132 -17.80 -18.26 9.56
CA LYS A 132 -17.66 -16.80 9.47
C LYS A 132 -18.54 -16.16 10.52
N THR A 133 -18.00 -15.19 11.23
CA THR A 133 -18.73 -14.43 12.25
C THR A 133 -18.49 -12.95 12.01
N GLU A 134 -19.55 -12.14 12.07
CA GLU A 134 -19.47 -10.69 11.97
C GLU A 134 -19.36 -10.13 13.39
N THR A 135 -18.29 -9.39 13.68
CA THR A 135 -18.16 -8.69 14.96
C THR A 135 -18.65 -7.25 14.77
N GLN A 136 -19.76 -6.91 15.42
CA GLN A 136 -20.32 -5.56 15.39
C GLN A 136 -19.51 -4.63 16.30
N GLU A 137 -18.33 -4.22 15.85
CA GLU A 137 -17.65 -3.05 16.38
C GLU A 137 -17.11 -2.24 15.20
N ILE A 138 -17.92 -1.30 14.73
CA ILE A 138 -17.58 -0.36 13.66
C ILE A 138 -16.99 0.89 14.34
N CYS A 139 -15.75 1.22 13.99
CA CYS A 139 -15.08 2.48 14.30
C CYS A 139 -15.46 3.54 13.26
#